data_AF-A0AAW2MRG5-F1
#
_entry.id   AF-A0AAW2MRG5-F1
#
_cell.length_a   1.000
_cell.length_b   1.000
_cell.length_c   1.000
_cell.angle_alpha   90.00
_cell.angle_beta   90.00
_cell.angle_gamma   90.00
#
_symmetry.space_group_name_H-M   'P 1'
#
loop_
_entity.id
_entity.type
_entity.pdbx_description
1 polymer ?
#
loop_
_entity_poly.entity_id
_entity_poly.type
_entity_poly.pdbx_seq_one_letter_code
_entity_poly.pdbx_strand_id
1 'polypeptide(L)'
;MRGLFWNVQGIGNAPTQRILNRVRKHHHLNFLAIIEPIVPLDGRFMVRRLGFLDVISNCGNQIWFFWGPNVRCQVLVDREQFLHLRLESNKWPKLLFVIVVYAKCDTIERRELWDVLRAVSIGASP
;
A
#
# COMPACT_ATOMS: atom_id res chain seq x y z
N MET A 1 16.43 -2.05 -1.65
CA MET A 1 14.96 -1.96 -1.72
C MET A 1 14.55 -0.55 -1.36
N ARG A 2 13.61 0.06 -2.08
CA ARG A 2 13.07 1.40 -1.77
C ARG A 2 11.55 1.35 -1.86
N GLY A 3 10.87 1.67 -0.78
CA GLY A 3 9.42 1.76 -0.69
C GLY A 3 9.02 3.12 -0.11
N LEU A 4 7.81 3.57 -0.43
CA LEU A 4 7.23 4.78 0.14
C LEU A 4 5.82 4.48 0.65
N PHE A 5 5.50 5.02 1.82
CA PHE A 5 4.16 5.02 2.39
C PHE A 5 3.75 6.47 2.53
N TRP A 6 2.60 6.84 1.95
CA TRP A 6 2.15 8.22 1.97
C TRP A 6 0.63 8.30 2.08
N ASN A 7 0.15 8.94 3.15
CA ASN A 7 -1.20 9.51 3.20
C ASN A 7 -1.26 10.77 2.31
N VAL A 8 -1.90 10.64 1.15
CA VAL A 8 -1.93 11.70 0.13
C VAL A 8 -3.13 12.63 0.28
N GLN A 9 -4.11 12.30 1.13
CA GLN A 9 -5.33 13.09 1.33
C GLN A 9 -6.01 13.50 0.02
N GLY A 10 -6.06 12.58 -0.96
CA GLY A 10 -6.62 12.82 -2.29
C GLY A 10 -5.60 12.74 -3.43
N ILE A 11 -5.85 11.84 -4.39
CA ILE A 11 -5.02 11.67 -5.60
C ILE A 11 -5.75 12.02 -6.91
N GLY A 12 -6.99 12.49 -6.84
CA GLY A 12 -7.80 12.80 -8.03
C GLY A 12 -7.19 13.87 -8.94
N ASN A 13 -6.38 14.79 -8.38
CA ASN A 13 -5.82 15.89 -9.14
C ASN A 13 -4.51 15.51 -9.89
N ALA A 14 -4.32 16.10 -11.07
CA ALA A 14 -3.13 15.84 -11.90
C ALA A 14 -1.80 16.26 -11.25
N PRO A 15 -1.70 17.38 -10.49
CA PRO A 15 -0.46 17.76 -9.79
C PRO A 15 0.05 16.70 -8.82
N THR A 16 -0.78 16.18 -7.92
CA THR A 16 -0.41 15.14 -6.95
C THR A 16 0.12 13.90 -7.68
N GLN A 17 -0.57 13.45 -8.73
CA GLN A 17 -0.12 12.31 -9.54
C GLN A 17 1.24 12.56 -10.20
N ARG A 18 1.51 13.79 -10.69
CA ARG A 18 2.80 14.15 -11.29
C ARG A 18 3.92 14.15 -10.25
N ILE A 19 3.65 14.66 -9.05
CA ILE A 19 4.60 14.66 -7.93
C ILE A 19 4.95 13.22 -7.56
N LEU A 20 3.95 12.36 -7.37
CA LEU A 20 4.16 10.95 -7.04
C LEU A 20 4.98 10.22 -8.11
N ASN A 21 4.69 10.45 -9.40
CA ASN A 21 5.49 9.87 -10.48
C ASN A 21 6.93 10.41 -10.48
N ARG A 22 7.13 11.70 -10.21
CA ARG A 22 8.46 12.30 -10.07
C ARG A 22 9.24 11.66 -8.91
N VAL A 23 8.62 11.52 -7.74
CA VAL A 23 9.20 10.86 -6.56
C VAL A 23 9.55 9.40 -6.89
N ARG A 24 8.64 8.67 -7.53
CA ARG A 24 8.88 7.30 -8.00
C ARG A 24 10.10 7.21 -8.89
N LYS A 25 10.26 8.14 -9.84
CA LYS A 25 11.39 8.15 -10.79
C LYS A 25 12.70 8.51 -10.10
N HIS A 26 12.76 9.59 -9.32
CA HIS A 26 13.99 10.02 -8.64
C HIS A 26 14.48 9.01 -7.61
N HIS A 27 13.56 8.42 -6.84
CA HIS A 27 13.94 7.46 -5.81
C HIS A 27 13.95 6.02 -6.32
N HIS A 28 13.58 5.74 -7.56
CA HIS A 28 13.53 4.37 -8.12
C HIS A 28 12.73 3.41 -7.22
N LEU A 29 11.51 3.81 -6.83
CA LEU A 29 10.68 3.03 -5.91
C LEU A 29 10.34 1.65 -6.47
N ASN A 30 10.44 0.63 -5.62
CA ASN A 30 10.04 -0.74 -5.90
C ASN A 30 8.55 -0.96 -5.62
N PHE A 31 8.02 -0.27 -4.61
CA PHE A 31 6.61 -0.27 -4.26
C PHE A 31 6.20 1.09 -3.66
N LEU A 32 4.91 1.38 -3.68
CA LEU A 32 4.31 2.61 -3.15
C LEU A 32 2.97 2.26 -2.49
N ALA A 33 2.82 2.61 -1.23
CA ALA A 33 1.54 2.58 -0.52
C ALA A 33 0.95 3.99 -0.49
N ILE A 34 -0.27 4.13 -0.98
CA ILE A 34 -1.06 5.37 -0.96
C ILE A 34 -2.21 5.18 0.02
N ILE A 35 -2.33 6.09 0.98
CA ILE A 35 -3.39 6.11 1.98
C ILE A 35 -4.27 7.34 1.71
N GLU A 36 -5.59 7.18 1.89
CA GLU A 36 -6.62 8.17 1.56
C GLU A 36 -6.51 8.70 0.12
N PRO A 37 -6.77 7.87 -0.91
CA PRO A 37 -6.81 8.35 -2.29
C PRO A 37 -8.03 9.24 -2.59
N ILE A 38 -9.14 9.11 -1.83
CA ILE A 38 -10.39 9.88 -1.96
C ILE A 38 -10.99 9.83 -3.40
N VAL A 39 -10.65 8.80 -4.16
CA VAL A 39 -11.23 8.50 -5.47
C VAL A 39 -11.33 6.98 -5.66
N PRO A 40 -12.28 6.49 -6.47
CA PRO A 40 -12.31 5.08 -6.85
C PRO A 40 -11.04 4.67 -7.61
N LEU A 41 -10.59 3.43 -7.42
CA LEU A 41 -9.43 2.90 -8.12
C LEU A 41 -9.76 2.54 -9.57
N ASP A 42 -9.19 3.30 -10.52
CA ASP A 42 -8.96 2.82 -11.89
C ASP A 42 -7.54 2.27 -11.98
N GLY A 43 -7.40 0.96 -11.80
CA GLY A 43 -6.10 0.29 -11.71
C GLY A 43 -5.26 0.48 -12.98
N ARG A 44 -5.86 0.30 -14.17
CA ARG A 44 -5.14 0.43 -15.45
C ARG A 44 -4.64 1.84 -15.67
N PHE A 45 -5.47 2.84 -15.39
CA PHE A 45 -5.08 4.23 -15.51
C PHE A 45 -3.98 4.58 -14.49
N MET A 46 -4.16 4.25 -13.21
CA MET A 46 -3.25 4.66 -12.14
C MET A 46 -1.88 3.99 -12.25
N VAL A 47 -1.83 2.71 -12.62
CA VAL A 47 -0.58 1.97 -12.85
C VAL A 47 0.24 2.62 -13.97
N ARG A 48 -0.41 2.93 -15.11
CA ARG A 48 0.24 3.64 -16.23
C ARG A 48 0.68 5.04 -15.82
N ARG A 49 -0.15 5.75 -15.05
CA ARG A 49 0.10 7.12 -14.61
C ARG A 49 1.31 7.24 -13.68
N LEU A 50 1.45 6.30 -12.75
CA LEU A 50 2.50 6.29 -11.73
C LEU A 50 3.72 5.43 -12.12
N GLY A 51 3.62 4.66 -13.19
CA GLY A 51 4.72 3.86 -13.73
C GLY A 51 5.02 2.60 -12.90
N PHE A 52 4.00 1.92 -12.43
CA PHE A 52 4.10 0.63 -11.74
C PHE A 52 3.68 -0.52 -12.66
N LEU A 53 3.85 -1.77 -12.20
CA LEU A 53 3.36 -2.94 -12.93
C LEU A 53 1.87 -3.15 -12.67
N ASP A 54 1.48 -3.06 -11.40
CA ASP A 54 0.13 -3.37 -10.96
C ASP A 54 -0.18 -2.68 -9.62
N VAL A 55 -1.45 -2.73 -9.22
CA VAL A 55 -1.99 -2.09 -8.03
C VAL A 55 -3.13 -2.93 -7.43
N ILE A 56 -3.22 -2.91 -6.10
CA ILE A 56 -4.40 -3.37 -5.36
C ILE A 56 -4.94 -2.25 -4.50
N SER A 57 -6.24 -2.28 -4.25
CA SER A 57 -6.88 -1.54 -3.16
C SER A 57 -7.28 -2.51 -2.05
N ASN A 58 -7.26 -2.07 -0.80
CA ASN A 58 -7.93 -2.79 0.27
C ASN A 58 -9.45 -2.76 0.08
N CYS A 59 -10.17 -3.56 0.87
CA CYS A 59 -11.63 -3.69 0.79
C CYS A 59 -12.39 -2.37 0.93
N GLY A 60 -11.82 -1.39 1.65
CA GLY A 60 -12.40 -0.06 1.83
C GLY A 60 -11.98 1.00 0.81
N ASN A 61 -11.10 0.67 -0.15
CA ASN A 61 -10.49 1.63 -1.09
C ASN A 61 -9.79 2.82 -0.40
N GLN A 62 -9.37 2.64 0.86
CA GLN A 62 -8.65 3.64 1.67
C GLN A 62 -7.13 3.49 1.54
N ILE A 63 -6.68 2.31 1.14
CA ILE A 63 -5.27 1.97 0.97
C ILE A 63 -5.09 1.39 -0.43
N TRP A 64 -4.19 1.97 -1.21
CA TRP A 64 -3.70 1.39 -2.46
C TRP A 64 -2.25 0.98 -2.31
N PHE A 65 -1.91 -0.17 -2.88
CA PHE A 65 -0.54 -0.66 -2.90
C PHE A 65 -0.09 -0.97 -4.33
N PHE A 66 0.92 -0.23 -4.79
CA PHE A 66 1.52 -0.37 -6.10
C PHE A 66 2.86 -1.09 -6.00
N TRP A 67 3.20 -1.91 -6.99
CA TRP A 67 4.52 -2.53 -7.06
C TRP A 67 5.08 -2.56 -8.49
N GLY A 68 6.41 -2.56 -8.59
CA GLY A 68 7.13 -2.58 -9.85
C GLY A 68 7.28 -3.99 -10.44
N PRO A 69 7.78 -4.11 -11.68
CA PRO A 69 7.80 -5.37 -12.43
C PRO A 69 8.71 -6.47 -11.85
N ASN A 70 9.63 -6.11 -10.96
CA ASN A 70 10.53 -7.07 -10.32
C ASN A 70 9.99 -7.57 -8.97
N VAL A 71 8.77 -7.17 -8.60
CA VAL A 71 8.15 -7.48 -7.31
C VAL A 71 6.90 -8.31 -7.58
N ARG A 72 6.73 -9.40 -6.85
CA ARG A 72 5.46 -10.13 -6.73
C ARG A 72 4.83 -9.73 -5.41
N CYS A 73 3.55 -9.42 -5.44
CA CYS A 73 2.78 -9.03 -4.26
C CYS A 73 1.66 -10.05 -4.05
N GLN A 74 1.55 -10.58 -2.83
CA GLN A 74 0.45 -11.42 -2.39
C GLN A 74 -0.24 -10.76 -1.21
N VAL A 75 -1.57 -10.68 -1.25
CA VAL A 75 -2.37 -10.24 -0.11
C VAL A 75 -2.49 -11.39 0.88
N LEU A 76 -2.10 -11.14 2.13
CA LEU A 76 -2.25 -12.08 3.24
C LEU A 76 -3.52 -11.78 4.03
N VAL A 77 -3.78 -10.50 4.28
CA VAL A 77 -4.96 -10.03 5.02
C VAL A 77 -5.42 -8.71 4.42
N ASP A 78 -6.72 -8.61 4.15
CA ASP A 78 -7.38 -7.41 3.64
C ASP A 78 -8.43 -6.94 4.66
N ARG A 79 -8.24 -5.74 5.22
CA ARG A 79 -9.14 -5.11 6.18
C ARG A 79 -9.26 -3.62 5.84
N GLU A 80 -10.30 -2.99 6.39
CA GLU A 80 -10.55 -1.57 6.13
C GLU A 80 -9.38 -0.69 6.61
N GLN A 81 -8.86 -0.96 7.80
CA GLN A 81 -7.81 -0.15 8.44
C GLN A 81 -6.38 -0.64 8.18
N PHE A 82 -6.18 -1.81 7.57
CA PHE A 82 -4.85 -2.26 7.18
C PHE A 82 -4.85 -3.28 6.05
N LEU A 83 -3.72 -3.34 5.35
CA LEU A 83 -3.46 -4.31 4.30
C LEU A 83 -2.13 -5.01 4.59
N HIS A 84 -2.17 -6.33 4.82
CA HIS A 84 -0.99 -7.15 5.08
C HIS A 84 -0.59 -7.91 3.81
N LEU A 85 0.66 -7.73 3.40
CA LEU A 85 1.19 -8.15 2.12
C LEU A 85 2.48 -8.95 2.29
N ARG A 86 2.66 -9.97 1.45
CA ARG A 86 3.93 -10.65 1.22
C ARG A 86 4.51 -10.18 -0.11
N LEU A 87 5.73 -9.66 -0.08
CA LEU A 87 6.46 -9.25 -1.26
C LEU A 87 7.66 -10.16 -1.51
N GLU A 88 7.83 -10.53 -2.77
CA GLU A 88 8.95 -11.33 -3.25
C GLU A 88 9.60 -10.61 -4.42
N SER A 89 10.92 -10.66 -4.51
CA SER A 89 11.64 -10.09 -5.64
C SER A 89 12.90 -10.89 -5.92
N ASN A 90 13.20 -11.13 -7.19
CA ASN A 90 14.47 -11.73 -7.60
C ASN A 90 15.69 -10.86 -7.23
N LYS A 91 15.45 -9.60 -6.82
CA LYS A 91 16.49 -8.65 -6.40
C LYS A 91 16.73 -8.66 -4.89
N TRP A 92 15.91 -9.36 -4.10
CA TRP A 92 16.01 -9.41 -2.65
C TRP A 92 16.19 -10.86 -2.20
N PRO A 93 17.16 -11.16 -1.32
CA PRO A 93 17.43 -12.53 -0.89
C PRO A 93 16.37 -13.09 0.07
N LYS A 94 15.47 -12.25 0.60
CA LYS A 94 14.48 -12.62 1.61
C LYS A 94 13.09 -12.11 1.21
N LEU A 95 12.07 -12.84 1.66
CA LEU A 95 10.67 -12.41 1.65
C LEU A 95 10.52 -11.16 2.52
N LEU A 96 9.68 -10.21 2.08
CA LEU A 96 9.33 -9.02 2.85
C LEU A 96 7.85 -9.07 3.21
N PHE A 97 7.53 -8.86 4.48
CA PHE A 97 6.16 -8.66 4.93
C PHE A 97 5.92 -7.16 5.13
N VAL A 98 4.83 -6.66 4.55
CA VAL A 98 4.46 -5.24 4.61
C VAL A 98 3.05 -5.13 5.14
N ILE A 99 2.88 -4.32 6.19
CA ILE A 99 1.55 -3.93 6.67
C ILE A 99 1.40 -2.44 6.41
N VAL A 100 0.45 -2.08 5.55
CA VAL A 100 0.03 -0.69 5.37
C VAL A 100 -1.12 -0.43 6.32
N VAL A 101 -1.02 0.60 7.17
CA VAL A 101 -2.03 0.91 8.18
C VAL A 101 -2.65 2.27 7.90
N TYR A 102 -3.98 2.31 7.87
CA TYR A 102 -4.80 3.51 7.94
C TYR A 102 -5.64 3.44 9.22
N ALA A 103 -5.08 3.94 10.32
CA ALA A 103 -5.76 3.93 11.61
C ALA A 103 -6.84 5.01 11.64
N LYS A 104 -8.10 4.63 11.88
CA LYS A 104 -9.17 5.61 12.09
C LYS A 104 -8.92 6.40 13.37
N CYS A 105 -9.50 7.60 13.43
CA CYS A 105 -9.39 8.49 14.59
C CYS A 105 -10.22 8.03 15.79
N ASP A 106 -11.18 7.12 15.60
CA ASP A 106 -11.97 6.54 16.67
C ASP A 106 -11.10 5.70 17.62
N THR A 107 -11.28 5.90 18.92
CA THR A 107 -10.40 5.28 19.93
C THR A 107 -10.67 3.78 20.09
N ILE A 108 -11.92 3.34 19.91
CA ILE A 108 -12.31 1.94 20.03
C ILE A 108 -11.78 1.19 18.82
N GLU A 109 -12.10 1.65 17.60
CA GLU A 109 -11.64 1.01 16.37
C GLU A 109 -10.10 0.97 16.29
N ARG A 110 -9.42 2.04 16.72
CA ARG A 110 -7.95 2.06 16.76
C ARG A 110 -7.40 1.04 17.75
N ARG A 111 -8.04 0.82 18.89
CA ARG A 111 -7.58 -0.20 19.86
C ARG A 111 -7.72 -1.60 19.27
N GLU A 112 -8.88 -1.91 18.69
CA GLU A 112 -9.14 -3.19 18.03
C GLU A 112 -8.11 -3.47 16.92
N LEU A 113 -7.79 -2.47 16.09
CA LEU A 113 -6.73 -2.55 15.10
C LEU A 113 -5.39 -2.99 15.71
N TRP A 114 -4.95 -2.33 16.79
CA TRP A 114 -3.67 -2.65 17.41
C TRP A 114 -3.65 -4.05 18.02
N ASP A 115 -4.75 -4.50 18.60
CA ASP A 115 -4.86 -5.86 19.14
C ASP A 115 -4.79 -6.91 18.02
N VAL A 116 -5.45 -6.68 16.89
CA VAL A 116 -5.33 -7.53 15.70
C VAL A 116 -3.89 -7.54 15.17
N LEU A 117 -3.24 -6.39 15.06
CA LEU A 117 -1.85 -6.31 14.56
C LEU A 117 -0.86 -7.02 15.50
N ARG A 118 -1.09 -7.01 16.82
CA ARG A 118 -0.29 -7.80 17.77
C ARG A 118 -0.47 -9.29 17.52
N ALA A 119 -1.69 -9.76 17.27
CA ALA A 119 -1.95 -11.16 16.92
C ALA A 119 -1.22 -11.58 15.63
N VAL A 120 -1.25 -10.73 14.60
CA VAL A 120 -0.48 -10.96 13.36
C VAL A 120 1.02 -11.09 13.64
N SER A 121 1.58 -10.22 14.49
CA SER A 121 3.01 -10.21 14.81
C SER A 121 3.50 -11.49 15.49
N ILE A 122 2.64 -12.17 16.25
CA ILE A 122 2.97 -13.44 16.92
C ILE A 122 2.66 -14.67 16.06
N GLY A 123 2.24 -14.47 14.81
CA GLY A 123 1.89 -15.55 13.88
C GLY A 123 0.53 -16.20 14.18
N ALA A 124 -0.30 -15.58 15.01
CA ALA A 124 -1.68 -16.01 15.19
C ALA A 124 -2.50 -15.57 13.95
N SER A 125 -3.42 -16.43 13.51
CA SER A 125 -4.36 -16.07 12.45
C SER A 125 -5.24 -14.90 12.93
N PRO A 126 -5.24 -13.76 12.22
CA PRO A 126 -6.03 -12.57 12.56
C PRO A 126 -7.49 -12.63 12.09
#